data_AF-A0AA39PRW7-F1
#
_entry.id   AF-A0AA39PRW7-F1
#
_cell.length_a   1.000
_cell.length_b   1.000
_cell.length_c   1.000
_cell.angle_alpha   90.00
_cell.angle_beta   90.00
_cell.angle_gamma   90.00
#
_symmetry.space_group_name_H-M   'P 1'
#
loop_
_entity.id
_entity.type
_entity.pdbx_description
1 polymer ?
#
loop_
_entity_poly.entity_id
_entity_poly.type
_entity_poly.pdbx_seq_one_letter_code
_entity_poly.pdbx_strand_id
1 'polypeptide(L)'
;PSFLYDQDLYNPKNDEAGLMKGYLLLRVYLHIFCSNGDPTKQEGLKQGSIAKINGIRSVTGWQIAYVACQAHYALSSKDSWTEQDGTFNMATFYNSVVTMFESYPDDEWCLDTLAWWNKYI
;
A
#
# COMPACT_ATOMS: atom_id res chain seq x y z
N PRO A 1 10.68 4.87 -4.34
CA PRO A 1 9.93 4.83 -5.62
C PRO A 1 8.94 6.00 -5.70
N SER A 2 8.78 6.67 -6.84
CA SER A 2 7.93 7.88 -6.94
C SER A 2 6.45 7.63 -6.67
N PHE A 3 5.93 6.46 -7.04
CA PHE A 3 4.52 6.10 -6.86
C PHE A 3 4.06 6.03 -5.39
N LEU A 4 5.01 6.04 -4.44
CA LEU A 4 4.72 6.09 -3.00
C LEU A 4 4.27 7.48 -2.55
N TYR A 5 4.62 8.51 -3.32
CA TYR A 5 4.38 9.89 -2.98
C TYR A 5 3.10 10.41 -3.61
N ASP A 6 2.34 11.17 -2.81
CA ASP A 6 1.44 12.18 -3.34
C ASP A 6 2.28 13.26 -4.03
N GLN A 7 2.12 13.40 -5.34
CA GLN A 7 2.93 14.29 -6.16
C GLN A 7 2.65 15.77 -5.88
N ASP A 8 1.44 16.10 -5.40
CA ASP A 8 1.07 17.47 -5.07
C ASP A 8 1.65 17.92 -3.72
N LEU A 9 1.94 16.96 -2.83
CA LEU A 9 2.50 17.20 -1.51
C LEU A 9 4.02 17.01 -1.44
N TYR A 10 4.63 16.42 -2.46
CA TYR A 10 6.07 16.13 -2.48
C TYR A 10 6.89 17.41 -2.29
N ASN A 11 7.82 17.38 -1.33
CA ASN A 11 8.73 18.48 -1.05
C ASN A 11 10.17 17.97 -1.00
N PRO A 12 11.08 18.44 -1.87
CA PRO A 12 12.47 17.98 -1.88
C PRO A 12 13.28 18.40 -0.63
N LYS A 13 12.73 19.26 0.24
CA LYS A 13 13.32 19.63 1.53
C LYS A 13 12.73 18.83 2.70
N ASN A 14 11.68 18.06 2.45
CA ASN A 14 11.01 17.21 3.44
C ASN A 14 10.59 15.90 2.76
N ASP A 15 11.45 14.88 2.89
CA ASP A 15 11.28 13.59 2.22
C ASP A 15 10.06 12.79 2.69
N GLU A 16 9.43 13.19 3.80
CA GLU A 16 8.20 12.59 4.33
C GLU A 16 6.94 13.23 3.76
N ALA A 17 7.06 14.43 3.16
CA ALA A 17 5.92 15.14 2.60
C ALA A 17 5.30 14.35 1.45
N GLY A 18 4.06 13.89 1.64
CA GLY A 18 3.34 13.04 0.70
C GLY A 18 3.79 11.58 0.66
N LEU A 19 4.81 11.18 1.43
CA LEU A 19 5.29 9.80 1.47
C LEU A 19 4.20 8.84 1.98
N MET A 20 4.11 7.66 1.36
CA MET A 20 3.08 6.63 1.60
C MET A 20 1.63 7.08 1.36
N LYS A 21 1.41 8.22 0.71
CA LYS A 21 0.08 8.74 0.33
C LYS A 21 -0.14 8.79 -1.19
N GLY A 22 0.70 8.10 -1.96
CA GLY A 22 0.62 8.08 -3.42
C GLY A 22 -0.68 7.52 -3.98
N TYR A 23 -1.18 8.15 -5.04
CA TYR A 23 -2.45 7.79 -5.69
C TYR A 23 -2.50 6.32 -6.12
N LEU A 24 -1.47 5.85 -6.84
CA LEU A 24 -1.42 4.46 -7.31
C LEU A 24 -1.42 3.47 -6.14
N LEU A 25 -0.66 3.77 -5.09
CA LEU A 25 -0.56 2.95 -3.89
C LEU A 25 -1.94 2.76 -3.23
N LEU A 26 -2.71 3.83 -3.07
CA LEU A 26 -4.08 3.77 -2.56
C LEU A 26 -5.00 2.92 -3.45
N ARG A 27 -4.90 3.06 -4.78
CA ARG A 27 -5.72 2.26 -5.71
C ARG A 27 -5.42 0.77 -5.64
N VAL A 28 -4.14 0.40 -5.52
CA VAL A 28 -3.74 -1.01 -5.35
C VAL A 28 -4.25 -1.55 -4.02
N TYR A 29 -4.17 -0.78 -2.94
CA TYR A 29 -4.75 -1.18 -1.64
C TYR A 29 -6.23 -1.46 -1.75
N LEU A 30 -7.00 -0.52 -2.30
CA LEU A 30 -8.44 -0.66 -2.44
C LEU A 30 -8.82 -1.83 -3.34
N HIS A 31 -8.03 -2.10 -4.39
CA HIS A 31 -8.27 -3.24 -5.27
C HIS A 31 -8.03 -4.58 -4.57
N ILE A 32 -6.94 -4.70 -3.79
CA ILE A 32 -6.62 -5.93 -3.07
C ILE A 32 -7.58 -6.14 -1.90
N PHE A 33 -7.74 -5.14 -1.04
CA PHE A 33 -8.41 -5.30 0.25
C PHE A 33 -9.91 -4.98 0.21
N CYS A 34 -10.32 -3.98 -0.57
CA CYS A 34 -11.67 -3.42 -0.49
C CYS A 34 -12.57 -3.79 -1.69
N SER A 35 -12.03 -4.40 -2.75
CA SER A 35 -12.82 -4.82 -3.91
C SER A 35 -13.81 -5.93 -3.53
N ASN A 36 -15.08 -5.75 -3.91
CA ASN A 36 -16.15 -6.72 -3.68
C ASN A 36 -16.32 -7.65 -4.89
N GLY A 37 -15.29 -8.46 -5.17
CA GLY A 37 -15.33 -9.48 -6.22
C GLY A 37 -15.49 -8.95 -7.66
N ASP A 38 -15.68 -9.90 -8.58
CA ASP A 38 -15.72 -9.65 -10.02
C ASP A 38 -16.95 -8.81 -10.43
N PRO A 39 -16.79 -7.58 -10.95
CA PRO A 39 -17.90 -6.74 -11.38
C PRO A 39 -18.68 -7.32 -12.56
N THR A 40 -18.14 -8.32 -13.27
CA THR A 40 -18.79 -8.97 -14.41
C THR A 40 -19.71 -10.12 -14.01
N LYS A 41 -19.58 -10.64 -12.78
CA LYS A 41 -20.51 -11.65 -12.24
C LYS A 41 -21.74 -10.95 -11.65
N GLN A 42 -22.78 -10.83 -12.46
CA GLN A 42 -24.08 -10.28 -12.03
C GLN A 42 -24.90 -11.26 -11.18
N GLU A 43 -24.60 -12.57 -11.25
CA GLU A 43 -25.33 -13.62 -10.54
C GLU A 43 -24.41 -14.43 -9.61
N GLY A 44 -24.87 -14.64 -8.37
CA GLY A 44 -24.15 -15.37 -7.30
C GLY A 44 -23.98 -14.54 -6.02
N LEU A 45 -23.59 -15.20 -4.92
CA LEU A 45 -23.20 -14.53 -3.69
C LEU A 45 -21.95 -13.68 -3.97
N LYS A 46 -22.09 -12.35 -3.89
CA LYS A 46 -20.94 -11.44 -3.96
C LYS A 46 -20.00 -11.79 -2.81
N GLN A 47 -18.81 -12.28 -3.13
CA GLN A 47 -17.78 -12.51 -2.13
C GLN A 47 -17.45 -11.16 -1.47
N GLY A 48 -17.47 -11.12 -0.14
CA GLY A 48 -17.09 -9.91 0.58
C GLY A 48 -15.65 -9.52 0.25
N SER A 49 -15.34 -8.23 0.32
CA SER A 49 -13.95 -7.78 0.21
C SER A 49 -13.05 -8.48 1.23
N ILE A 50 -11.75 -8.59 0.94
CA ILE A 50 -10.77 -9.19 1.87
C ILE A 50 -10.84 -8.48 3.23
N ALA A 51 -11.00 -7.16 3.22
CA ALA A 51 -11.18 -6.35 4.43
C ALA A 51 -12.41 -6.79 5.23
N LYS A 52 -13.57 -6.98 4.57
CA LYS A 52 -14.80 -7.43 5.23
C LYS A 52 -14.69 -8.86 5.76
N ILE A 53 -14.12 -9.77 4.96
CA ILE A 53 -13.97 -11.19 5.33
C ILE A 53 -13.05 -11.34 6.55
N ASN A 54 -11.95 -10.59 6.58
CA ASN A 54 -10.97 -10.67 7.66
C ASN A 54 -11.22 -9.68 8.80
N GLY A 55 -12.30 -8.90 8.74
CA GLY A 55 -12.64 -7.90 9.77
C GLY A 55 -11.60 -6.79 9.91
N ILE A 56 -10.90 -6.43 8.83
CA ILE A 56 -9.92 -5.33 8.81
C ILE A 56 -10.68 -4.02 8.98
N ARG A 57 -10.42 -3.31 10.09
CA ARG A 57 -11.04 -2.01 10.42
C ARG A 57 -10.07 -0.84 10.35
N SER A 58 -8.78 -1.13 10.21
CA SER A 58 -7.72 -0.13 10.14
C SER A 58 -6.57 -0.66 9.28
N VAL A 59 -5.98 0.23 8.49
CA VAL A 59 -4.75 -0.03 7.74
C VAL A 59 -3.59 -0.18 8.71
N THR A 60 -2.70 -1.12 8.42
CA THR A 60 -1.42 -1.27 9.14
C THR A 60 -0.24 -0.99 8.22
N GLY A 61 0.91 -0.61 8.80
CA GLY A 61 2.16 -0.41 8.03
C GLY A 61 2.56 -1.65 7.21
N TRP A 62 2.32 -2.85 7.75
CA TRP A 62 2.51 -4.13 7.07
C TRP A 62 1.68 -4.26 5.78
N GLN A 63 0.42 -3.84 5.82
CA GLN A 63 -0.43 -3.85 4.63
C GLN A 63 0.06 -2.82 3.60
N ILE A 64 0.48 -1.63 4.05
CA ILE A 64 1.05 -0.61 3.15
C ILE A 64 2.32 -1.13 2.48
N ALA A 65 3.21 -1.78 3.23
CA ALA A 65 4.43 -2.40 2.71
C ALA A 65 4.11 -3.47 1.65
N TYR A 66 3.14 -4.34 1.94
CA TYR A 66 2.70 -5.38 0.99
C TYR A 66 2.16 -4.76 -0.31
N VAL A 67 1.27 -3.79 -0.21
CA VAL A 67 0.68 -3.09 -1.35
C VAL A 67 1.75 -2.33 -2.15
N ALA A 68 2.72 -1.72 -1.48
CA ALA A 68 3.83 -1.06 -2.14
C ALA A 68 4.66 -2.04 -2.99
N CYS A 69 4.91 -3.25 -2.47
CA CYS A 69 5.60 -4.30 -3.21
C CYS A 69 4.76 -4.79 -4.41
N GLN A 70 3.45 -4.97 -4.22
CA GLN A 70 2.53 -5.33 -5.31
C GLN A 70 2.50 -4.26 -6.41
N ALA A 71 2.45 -2.99 -6.03
CA ALA A 71 2.49 -1.86 -6.97
C ALA A 71 3.83 -1.82 -7.73
N HIS A 72 4.95 -2.05 -7.05
CA HIS A 72 6.26 -2.12 -7.70
C HIS A 72 6.31 -3.26 -8.73
N TYR A 73 5.90 -4.46 -8.34
CA TYR A 73 5.85 -5.62 -9.22
C TYR A 73 4.96 -5.37 -10.45
N ALA A 74 3.78 -4.79 -10.26
CA ALA A 74 2.87 -4.45 -11.36
C ALA A 74 3.44 -3.41 -12.34
N LEU A 75 4.38 -2.58 -11.88
CA LEU A 75 5.08 -1.60 -12.71
C LEU A 75 6.38 -2.13 -13.33
N SER A 76 6.82 -3.33 -12.96
CA SER A 76 8.06 -3.89 -13.46
C SER A 76 7.85 -4.77 -14.68
N SER A 77 8.95 -5.12 -15.36
CA SER A 77 8.92 -5.98 -16.55
C SER A 77 9.00 -7.47 -16.19
N LYS A 78 8.68 -7.84 -14.95
CA LYS A 78 8.78 -9.22 -14.47
C LYS A 78 7.48 -9.96 -14.73
N ASP A 79 7.60 -11.15 -15.31
CA ASP A 79 6.45 -12.03 -15.57
C ASP A 79 6.03 -12.84 -14.35
N SER A 80 6.86 -12.90 -13.32
CA SER A 80 6.60 -13.61 -12.08
C SER A 80 7.16 -12.88 -10.86
N TRP A 81 6.50 -13.08 -9.72
CA TRP A 81 6.95 -12.52 -8.45
C TRP A 81 8.32 -13.08 -8.09
N THR A 82 9.29 -12.18 -7.95
CA THR A 82 10.67 -12.51 -7.62
C THR A 82 11.19 -11.54 -6.56
N GLU A 83 12.07 -12.04 -5.69
CA GLU A 83 12.66 -11.19 -4.63
C GLU A 83 13.63 -10.16 -5.20
N GLN A 84 14.33 -10.50 -6.29
CA GLN A 84 15.32 -9.65 -6.93
C GLN A 84 14.83 -9.17 -8.30
N ASP A 85 14.55 -7.88 -8.41
CA ASP A 85 14.20 -7.20 -9.65
C ASP A 85 15.35 -6.30 -10.13
N GLY A 86 16.31 -6.92 -10.82
CA GLY A 86 17.54 -6.23 -11.25
C GLY A 86 18.36 -5.82 -10.02
N THR A 87 18.50 -4.53 -9.78
CA THR A 87 19.14 -3.98 -8.57
C THR A 87 18.18 -3.78 -7.41
N PHE A 88 16.87 -3.94 -7.62
CA PHE A 88 15.85 -3.74 -6.59
C PHE A 88 15.62 -5.05 -5.82
N ASN A 89 15.65 -4.98 -4.49
CA ASN A 89 15.38 -6.14 -3.63
C ASN A 89 14.04 -5.93 -2.89
N MET A 90 13.05 -6.75 -3.22
CA MET A 90 11.68 -6.63 -2.73
C MET A 90 11.58 -6.86 -1.22
N ALA A 91 12.33 -7.81 -0.67
CA ALA A 91 12.34 -8.09 0.76
C ALA A 91 12.89 -6.91 1.57
N THR A 92 14.00 -6.32 1.10
CA THR A 92 14.60 -5.12 1.68
C THR A 92 13.62 -3.96 1.63
N PHE A 93 12.98 -3.74 0.48
CA PHE A 93 11.99 -2.69 0.31
C PHE A 93 10.79 -2.86 1.26
N TYR A 94 10.22 -4.07 1.34
CA TYR A 94 9.15 -4.39 2.28
C TYR A 94 9.55 -4.08 3.71
N ASN A 95 10.70 -4.59 4.14
CA ASN A 95 11.21 -4.38 5.50
C ASN A 95 11.46 -2.90 5.78
N SER A 96 12.01 -2.13 4.83
CA SER A 96 12.18 -0.68 5.01
C SER A 96 10.85 0.03 5.27
N VAL A 97 9.79 -0.29 4.51
CA VAL A 97 8.47 0.31 4.74
C VAL A 97 7.90 -0.11 6.08
N VAL A 98 7.99 -1.39 6.46
CA VAL A 98 7.56 -1.85 7.79
C VAL A 98 8.32 -1.10 8.89
N THR A 99 9.65 -1.01 8.78
CA THR A 99 10.50 -0.31 9.75
C THR A 99 10.09 1.16 9.92
N MET A 100 9.64 1.84 8.86
CA MET A 100 9.14 3.22 8.95
C MET A 100 7.92 3.36 9.87
N PHE A 101 7.01 2.37 9.89
CA PHE A 101 5.81 2.40 10.75
C PHE A 101 6.04 1.79 12.14
N GLU A 102 6.91 0.78 12.25
CA GLU A 102 7.04 -0.03 13.46
C GLU A 102 8.19 0.43 14.39
N SER A 103 9.18 1.19 13.89
CA SER A 103 10.32 1.61 14.73
C SER A 103 9.93 2.69 15.73
N TYR A 104 9.07 3.61 15.31
CA TYR A 104 8.56 4.71 16.12
C TYR A 104 7.04 4.84 15.87
N PRO A 105 6.21 3.92 16.41
CA PRO A 105 4.78 3.87 16.10
C PRO A 105 4.01 5.11 16.59
N ASP A 106 4.54 5.81 17.59
CA ASP A 106 3.96 7.03 18.15
C ASP A 106 4.45 8.31 17.44
N ASP A 107 5.28 8.18 16.40
CA ASP A 107 5.75 9.31 15.62
C ASP A 107 4.57 10.01 14.88
N GLU A 108 4.64 11.33 14.80
CA GLU A 108 3.57 12.15 14.23
C GLU A 108 3.29 11.77 12.77
N TRP A 109 4.35 11.52 11.99
CA TRP A 109 4.22 11.09 10.60
C TRP A 109 3.51 9.73 10.48
N CYS A 110 3.85 8.77 11.33
CA CYS A 110 3.25 7.44 11.35
C CYS A 110 1.74 7.53 11.64
N LEU A 111 1.38 8.24 12.71
CA LEU A 111 0.00 8.43 13.13
C LEU A 111 -0.83 9.18 12.09
N ASP A 112 -0.33 10.28 11.53
CA ASP A 112 -1.02 11.04 10.49
C ASP A 112 -1.20 10.23 9.21
N THR A 113 -0.17 9.48 8.81
CA THR A 113 -0.24 8.62 7.62
C THR A 113 -1.28 7.53 7.80
N LEU A 114 -1.26 6.78 8.90
CA LEU A 114 -2.26 5.74 9.17
C LEU A 114 -3.67 6.34 9.32
N ALA A 115 -3.81 7.50 9.96
CA ALA A 115 -5.09 8.21 10.05
C ALA A 115 -5.62 8.64 8.67
N TRP A 116 -4.75 9.07 7.76
CA TRP A 116 -5.13 9.36 6.37
C TRP A 116 -5.64 8.12 5.64
N TRP A 117 -4.96 6.99 5.78
CA TRP A 117 -5.35 5.71 5.18
C TRP A 117 -6.70 5.21 5.69
N ASN A 118 -6.94 5.32 7.00
CA ASN A 118 -8.19 4.90 7.65
C ASN A 118 -9.43 5.69 7.21
N LYS A 119 -9.28 6.82 6.50
CA LYS A 119 -10.41 7.56 5.90
C LYS A 119 -11.03 6.83 4.69
N TYR A 120 -10.30 5.86 4.11
CA TYR A 120 -10.70 5.17 2.88
C TYR A 120 -11.12 3.71 3.09
N ILE A 121 -11.10 3.22 4.33
CA ILE A 121 -11.64 1.91 4.72
C ILE A 121 -13.10 2.03 5.12
#